data_AF-A0A249NX37-F1
#
_entry.id   AF-A0A249NX37-F1
#
_cell.length_a   1.000
_cell.length_b   1.000
_cell.length_c   1.000
_cell.angle_alpha   90.00
_cell.angle_beta   90.00
_cell.angle_gamma   90.00
#
_symmetry.space_group_name_H-M   'P 1'
#
loop_
_entity.id
_entity.type
_entity.pdbx_description
1 polymer ?
#
loop_
_entity_poly.entity_id
_entity_poly.type
_entity_poly.pdbx_seq_one_letter_code
_entity_poly.pdbx_strand_id
1 'polypeptide(L)'
;MASRKGAIIQIAEKSSELIIEALPHERAVAKANYQKIAAVCRALVSRQKTPYFPTAILVAEEGGTADAEFPSARTIHNAYADMMRIWKRAYHDITNIMANDAISLDELPSVDLSDADANTKHVFDELYRHLREVHQRNNALKKLITDSVPVDADQIPAASGRIIDALEWWLNWVRSGLFTLDEDGLKVSRKSPIGTVIMDAEMLNDMQTLVEDFRAADRLRRNQKPD
;
A
#
# COMPACT_ATOMS: atom_id res chain seq x y z
N MET A 1 -2.59 -2.88 23.39
CA MET A 1 -2.24 -2.75 21.97
C MET A 1 -3.44 -3.19 21.15
N ALA A 2 -3.97 -2.34 20.25
CA ALA A 2 -5.02 -2.77 19.33
C ALA A 2 -4.42 -3.74 18.31
N SER A 3 -5.07 -4.89 18.07
CA SER A 3 -4.69 -5.81 16.99
C SER A 3 -4.77 -5.07 15.64
N ARG A 4 -3.87 -5.37 14.69
CA ARG A 4 -3.90 -4.78 13.32
C ARG A 4 -5.29 -4.94 12.67
N LYS A 5 -5.94 -6.09 12.89
CA LYS A 5 -7.33 -6.33 12.47
C LYS A 5 -8.31 -5.34 13.11
N GLY A 6 -8.15 -5.07 14.41
CA GLY A 6 -8.95 -4.09 15.14
C GLY A 6 -8.78 -2.66 14.60
N ALA A 7 -7.57 -2.28 14.20
CA ALA A 7 -7.31 -0.97 13.59
C ALA A 7 -8.03 -0.82 12.23
N ILE A 8 -8.01 -1.86 11.39
CA ILE A 8 -8.74 -1.85 10.11
C ILE A 8 -10.25 -1.71 10.33
N ILE A 9 -10.80 -2.43 11.31
CA ILE A 9 -12.22 -2.36 11.67
C ILE A 9 -12.58 -0.95 12.17
N GLN A 10 -11.74 -0.32 13.00
CA GLN A 10 -11.96 1.06 13.46
C GLN A 10 -11.92 2.09 12.32
N ILE A 11 -11.03 1.93 11.34
CA ILE A 11 -10.99 2.79 10.15
C ILE A 11 -12.29 2.66 9.36
N ALA A 12 -12.79 1.42 9.19
CA ALA A 12 -14.06 1.17 8.51
C ALA A 12 -15.24 1.81 9.26
N GLU A 13 -15.29 1.66 10.59
CA GLU A 13 -16.30 2.28 11.45
C GLU A 13 -16.33 3.79 11.32
N LYS A 14 -15.17 4.45 11.48
CA LYS A 14 -15.07 5.90 11.33
C LYS A 14 -15.50 6.36 9.93
N SER A 15 -15.15 5.59 8.89
CA SER A 15 -15.57 5.89 7.52
C SER A 15 -17.08 5.74 7.35
N SER A 16 -17.68 4.72 7.96
CA SER A 16 -19.13 4.52 7.97
C SER A 16 -19.86 5.66 8.69
N GLU A 17 -19.35 6.09 9.84
CA GLU A 17 -19.88 7.21 10.62
C GLU A 17 -19.90 8.51 9.81
N LEU A 18 -18.81 8.82 9.10
CA LEU A 18 -18.75 10.02 8.24
C LEU A 18 -19.83 10.03 7.15
N ILE A 19 -20.11 8.90 6.52
CA ILE A 19 -21.21 8.80 5.53
C ILE A 19 -22.57 8.99 6.21
N ILE A 20 -22.76 8.38 7.38
CA ILE A 20 -24.00 8.45 8.15
C ILE A 20 -24.28 9.87 8.65
N GLU A 21 -23.23 10.61 9.05
CA GLU A 21 -23.30 11.99 9.51
C GLU A 21 -23.55 12.98 8.38
N ALA A 22 -23.02 12.72 7.19
CA ALA A 22 -23.22 13.54 6.00
C ALA A 22 -24.67 13.49 5.45
N LEU A 23 -25.50 12.53 5.89
CA LEU A 23 -26.88 12.43 5.44
C LEU A 23 -27.76 13.53 6.06
N PRO A 24 -28.63 14.18 5.25
CA PRO A 24 -29.61 15.14 5.77
C PRO A 24 -30.52 14.54 6.85
N HIS A 25 -30.91 15.35 7.83
CA HIS A 25 -31.76 14.92 8.94
C HIS A 25 -33.12 14.35 8.49
N GLU A 26 -33.67 14.82 7.37
CA GLU A 26 -34.94 14.33 6.82
C GLU A 26 -34.87 12.87 6.35
N ARG A 27 -33.66 12.33 6.14
CA ARG A 27 -33.42 10.95 5.68
C ARG A 27 -33.23 9.97 6.85
N ALA A 28 -34.05 10.08 7.89
CA ALA A 28 -33.95 9.27 9.10
C ALA A 28 -33.95 7.74 8.82
N VAL A 29 -34.81 7.28 7.91
CA VAL A 29 -34.88 5.86 7.51
C VAL A 29 -33.59 5.40 6.81
N ALA A 30 -33.05 6.21 5.89
CA ALA A 30 -31.80 5.87 5.23
C ALA A 30 -30.65 5.82 6.24
N LYS A 31 -30.60 6.79 7.17
CA LYS A 31 -29.59 6.84 8.25
C LYS A 31 -29.63 5.57 9.11
N ALA A 32 -30.83 5.15 9.52
CA ALA A 32 -31.02 3.91 10.27
C ALA A 32 -30.58 2.68 9.46
N ASN A 33 -30.91 2.62 8.16
CA ASN A 33 -30.48 1.52 7.29
C ASN A 33 -28.97 1.46 7.10
N TYR A 34 -28.29 2.60 6.94
CA TYR A 34 -26.83 2.65 6.89
C TYR A 34 -26.19 2.10 8.17
N GLN A 35 -26.73 2.45 9.34
CA GLN A 35 -26.27 1.93 10.63
C GLN A 35 -26.47 0.41 10.75
N LYS A 36 -27.67 -0.07 10.38
CA LYS A 36 -28.00 -1.50 10.37
C LYS A 36 -27.06 -2.30 9.45
N ILE A 37 -26.85 -1.81 8.22
CA ILE A 37 -25.93 -2.42 7.25
C ILE A 37 -24.49 -2.43 7.77
N ALA A 38 -24.01 -1.30 8.32
CA ALA A 38 -22.66 -1.22 8.88
C ALA A 38 -22.46 -2.21 10.04
N ALA A 39 -23.46 -2.38 10.91
CA ALA A 39 -23.40 -3.33 12.02
C ALA A 39 -23.30 -4.79 11.53
N VAL A 40 -24.09 -5.18 10.52
CA VAL A 40 -24.03 -6.53 9.93
C VAL A 40 -22.67 -6.75 9.25
N CYS A 41 -22.21 -5.80 8.44
CA CYS A 41 -20.89 -5.88 7.81
C CYS A 41 -19.76 -6.01 8.83
N ARG A 42 -19.80 -5.22 9.93
CA ARG A 42 -18.86 -5.32 11.05
C ARG A 42 -18.83 -6.73 11.61
N ALA A 43 -19.99 -7.33 11.88
CA ALA A 43 -20.07 -8.69 12.42
C ALA A 43 -19.47 -9.73 11.46
N LEU A 44 -19.72 -9.60 10.15
CA LEU A 44 -19.17 -10.50 9.13
C LEU A 44 -17.65 -10.44 9.04
N VAL A 45 -17.05 -9.24 9.05
CA VAL A 45 -15.59 -9.09 8.94
C VAL A 45 -14.85 -9.34 10.26
N SER A 46 -15.53 -9.18 11.40
CA SER A 46 -14.93 -9.34 12.73
C SER A 46 -14.75 -10.81 13.14
N ARG A 47 -15.36 -11.77 12.44
CA ARG A 47 -15.28 -13.21 12.79
C ARG A 47 -13.83 -13.67 12.96
N GLN A 48 -13.58 -14.43 14.02
CA GLN A 48 -12.21 -14.64 14.53
C GLN A 48 -11.35 -15.56 13.67
N LYS A 49 -11.93 -16.62 13.10
CA LYS A 49 -11.20 -17.59 12.25
C LYS A 49 -11.13 -17.15 10.79
N THR A 50 -12.27 -16.86 10.18
CA THR A 50 -12.36 -16.51 8.76
C THR A 50 -13.39 -15.40 8.61
N PRO A 51 -12.97 -14.18 8.23
CA PRO A 51 -13.89 -13.11 7.86
C PRO A 51 -14.77 -13.56 6.68
N TYR A 52 -16.02 -13.12 6.64
CA TYR A 52 -16.86 -13.29 5.45
C TYR A 52 -16.82 -12.04 4.59
N PHE A 53 -16.75 -12.24 3.27
CA PHE A 53 -16.85 -11.15 2.32
C PHE A 53 -18.28 -10.58 2.35
N PRO A 54 -18.48 -9.29 2.67
CA PRO A 54 -19.81 -8.71 2.78
C PRO A 54 -20.40 -8.48 1.38
N THR A 55 -21.14 -9.46 0.87
CA THR A 55 -21.94 -9.31 -0.34
C THR A 55 -23.31 -8.73 0.02
N ALA A 56 -23.97 -8.06 -0.93
CA ALA A 56 -25.30 -7.49 -0.68
C ALA A 56 -26.34 -8.58 -0.35
N ILE A 57 -26.18 -9.79 -0.91
CA ILE A 57 -27.02 -10.95 -0.62
C ILE A 57 -26.80 -11.39 0.83
N LEU A 58 -25.56 -11.69 1.20
CA LEU A 58 -25.23 -12.16 2.55
C LEU A 58 -25.62 -11.15 3.63
N VAL A 59 -25.38 -9.86 3.39
CA VAL A 59 -25.76 -8.80 4.32
C VAL A 59 -27.28 -8.69 4.46
N ALA A 60 -28.05 -8.84 3.38
CA ALA A 60 -29.51 -8.83 3.44
C ALA A 60 -30.08 -10.07 4.15
N GLU A 61 -29.50 -11.26 3.93
CA GLU A 61 -29.91 -12.50 4.59
C GLU A 61 -29.64 -12.45 6.10
N GLU A 62 -28.42 -12.06 6.48
CA GLU A 62 -28.00 -11.97 7.89
C GLU A 62 -28.77 -10.84 8.61
N GLY A 63 -28.95 -9.68 7.97
CA GLY A 63 -29.73 -8.58 8.51
C GLY A 63 -31.23 -8.90 8.60
N GLY A 64 -31.78 -9.55 7.58
CA GLY A 64 -33.17 -9.98 7.49
C GLY A 64 -33.58 -11.01 8.54
N THR A 65 -32.61 -11.80 9.03
CA THR A 65 -32.82 -12.75 10.13
C THR A 65 -33.14 -12.04 11.46
N ALA A 66 -32.55 -10.87 11.68
CA ALA A 66 -32.75 -10.07 12.90
C ALA A 66 -33.84 -9.00 12.75
N ASP A 67 -34.10 -8.54 11.53
CA ASP A 67 -35.03 -7.45 11.23
C ASP A 67 -35.77 -7.72 9.90
N ALA A 68 -37.07 -7.96 9.97
CA ALA A 68 -37.88 -8.24 8.78
C ALA A 68 -37.97 -7.06 7.80
N GLU A 69 -37.73 -5.83 8.27
CA GLU A 69 -37.70 -4.62 7.43
C GLU A 69 -36.30 -4.30 6.90
N PHE A 70 -35.34 -5.20 7.09
CA PHE A 70 -33.98 -4.98 6.62
C PHE A 70 -33.93 -4.80 5.09
N PRO A 71 -33.11 -3.87 4.56
CA PRO A 71 -33.03 -3.62 3.12
C PRO A 71 -32.74 -4.89 2.31
N SER A 72 -33.50 -5.10 1.23
CA SER A 72 -33.26 -6.20 0.29
C SER A 72 -31.87 -6.11 -0.37
N ALA A 73 -31.33 -7.23 -0.83
CA ALA A 73 -30.03 -7.27 -1.52
C ALA A 73 -29.95 -6.30 -2.71
N ARG A 74 -31.02 -6.19 -3.50
CA ARG A 74 -31.11 -5.23 -4.61
C ARG A 74 -31.05 -3.78 -4.11
N THR A 75 -31.75 -3.48 -3.02
CA THR A 75 -31.76 -2.16 -2.40
C THR A 75 -30.37 -1.81 -1.86
N ILE A 76 -29.70 -2.73 -1.17
CA ILE A 76 -28.33 -2.56 -0.67
C ILE A 76 -27.37 -2.27 -1.83
N HIS A 77 -27.46 -3.06 -2.91
CA HIS A 77 -26.60 -2.89 -4.08
C HIS A 77 -26.76 -1.51 -4.73
N ASN A 78 -27.99 -1.00 -4.82
CA ASN A 78 -28.27 0.23 -5.57
C ASN A 78 -28.14 1.51 -4.73
N ALA A 79 -28.59 1.48 -3.49
CA ALA A 79 -28.74 2.68 -2.66
C ALA A 79 -27.69 2.81 -1.53
N TYR A 80 -26.98 1.73 -1.20
CA TYR A 80 -26.03 1.68 -0.08
C TYR A 80 -24.65 1.12 -0.53
N ALA A 81 -24.32 1.30 -1.82
CA ALA A 81 -23.12 0.73 -2.44
C ALA A 81 -21.80 1.28 -1.85
N ASP A 82 -21.82 2.53 -1.40
CA ASP A 82 -20.74 3.22 -0.71
C ASP A 82 -20.42 2.58 0.65
N MET A 83 -21.44 2.28 1.46
CA MET A 83 -21.27 1.53 2.70
C MET A 83 -20.68 0.15 2.44
N MET A 84 -21.18 -0.54 1.41
CA MET A 84 -20.63 -1.83 1.00
C MET A 84 -19.16 -1.72 0.57
N ARG A 85 -18.77 -0.63 -0.10
CA ARG A 85 -17.38 -0.40 -0.54
C ARG A 85 -16.43 -0.28 0.64
N ILE A 86 -16.81 0.43 1.70
CA ILE A 86 -16.01 0.56 2.93
C ILE A 86 -15.72 -0.82 3.52
N TRP A 87 -16.77 -1.61 3.73
CA TRP A 87 -16.62 -2.89 4.43
C TRP A 87 -15.99 -3.98 3.58
N LYS A 88 -16.18 -3.95 2.25
CA LYS A 88 -15.43 -4.81 1.32
C LYS A 88 -13.93 -4.49 1.35
N ARG A 89 -13.56 -3.21 1.39
CA ARG A 89 -12.15 -2.81 1.54
C ARG A 89 -11.58 -3.32 2.87
N ALA A 90 -12.31 -3.13 3.97
CA ALA A 90 -11.90 -3.65 5.27
C ALA A 90 -11.68 -5.18 5.25
N TYR A 91 -12.55 -5.94 4.58
CA TYR A 91 -12.34 -7.37 4.37
C TYR A 91 -11.03 -7.67 3.62
N HIS A 92 -10.75 -6.96 2.53
CA HIS A 92 -9.52 -7.18 1.76
C HIS A 92 -8.27 -6.85 2.58
N ASP A 93 -8.30 -5.76 3.34
CA ASP A 93 -7.20 -5.37 4.21
C ASP A 93 -6.98 -6.42 5.32
N ILE A 94 -8.06 -6.94 5.93
CA ILE A 94 -7.99 -8.00 6.94
C ILE A 94 -7.46 -9.30 6.34
N THR A 95 -7.95 -9.71 5.18
CA THR A 95 -7.50 -10.94 4.53
C THR A 95 -6.05 -10.84 4.06
N ASN A 96 -5.60 -9.65 3.65
CA ASN A 96 -4.21 -9.41 3.31
C ASN A 96 -3.28 -9.54 4.52
N ILE A 97 -3.65 -9.03 5.70
CA ILE A 97 -2.84 -9.21 6.93
C ILE A 97 -2.94 -10.61 7.52
N MET A 98 -3.98 -11.37 7.17
CA MET A 98 -4.17 -12.76 7.57
C MET A 98 -3.57 -13.74 6.57
N ALA A 99 -3.20 -13.27 5.37
CA ALA A 99 -2.50 -14.09 4.40
C ALA A 99 -1.17 -14.53 5.02
N ASN A 100 -0.84 -15.81 4.84
CA ASN A 100 0.49 -16.29 5.17
C ASN A 100 1.50 -15.48 4.36
N ASP A 101 2.69 -15.27 4.93
CA ASP A 101 3.79 -14.63 4.22
C ASP A 101 3.96 -15.33 2.86
N ALA A 102 4.11 -14.53 1.81
CA ALA A 102 4.29 -15.05 0.46
C ALA A 102 5.53 -15.95 0.48
N ILE A 103 5.32 -17.25 0.23
CA ILE A 103 6.41 -18.22 0.09
C ILE A 103 7.31 -17.70 -1.04
N SER A 104 8.58 -17.47 -0.73
CA SER A 104 9.54 -17.03 -1.72
C SER A 104 9.77 -18.12 -2.76
N LEU A 105 10.28 -17.75 -3.95
CA LEU A 105 10.59 -18.71 -5.01
C LEU A 105 11.51 -19.85 -4.54
N ASP A 106 12.37 -19.54 -3.57
CA ASP A 106 13.37 -20.43 -3.00
C ASP A 106 12.80 -21.36 -1.91
N GLU A 107 11.64 -21.01 -1.35
CA GLU A 107 10.90 -21.81 -0.37
C GLU A 107 9.81 -22.68 -1.01
N LEU A 108 9.47 -22.46 -2.28
CA LEU A 108 8.52 -23.33 -3.01
C LEU A 108 8.92 -24.82 -3.05
N PRO A 109 10.21 -25.21 -3.14
CA PRO A 109 10.63 -26.61 -3.04
C PRO A 109 10.38 -27.27 -1.68
N SER A 110 10.16 -26.49 -0.61
CA SER A 110 9.90 -27.03 0.73
C SER A 110 8.41 -27.21 1.03
N VAL A 111 7.52 -26.92 0.07
CA VAL A 111 6.09 -27.19 0.20
C VAL A 111 5.86 -28.70 0.31
N ASP A 112 5.37 -29.14 1.46
CA ASP A 112 5.02 -30.52 1.69
C ASP A 112 3.74 -30.88 0.91
N LEU A 113 3.88 -31.78 -0.06
CA LEU A 113 2.79 -32.31 -0.86
C LEU A 113 2.56 -33.80 -0.57
N SER A 114 3.10 -34.34 0.52
CA SER A 114 3.01 -35.77 0.84
C SER A 114 1.58 -36.31 0.76
N ASP A 115 0.61 -35.56 1.29
CA ASP A 115 -0.82 -35.88 1.30
C ASP A 115 -1.57 -35.60 -0.02
N ALA A 116 -0.92 -34.97 -1.00
CA ALA A 116 -1.56 -34.65 -2.29
C ALA A 116 -1.61 -35.87 -3.23
N ASP A 117 -2.70 -35.99 -3.99
CA ASP A 117 -2.84 -36.99 -5.04
C ASP A 117 -1.86 -36.72 -6.22
N ALA A 118 -1.66 -37.74 -7.06
CA ALA A 118 -0.69 -37.68 -8.17
C ALA A 118 -1.00 -36.59 -9.20
N ASN A 119 -2.29 -36.30 -9.44
CA ASN A 119 -2.70 -35.25 -10.37
C ASN A 119 -2.43 -33.86 -9.78
N THR A 120 -2.72 -33.67 -8.50
CA THR A 120 -2.44 -32.42 -7.78
C THR A 120 -0.93 -32.14 -7.72
N LYS A 121 -0.10 -33.17 -7.50
CA LYS A 121 1.37 -33.06 -7.57
C LYS A 121 1.84 -32.62 -8.96
N HIS A 122 1.32 -33.25 -10.01
CA HIS A 122 1.68 -32.90 -11.39
C HIS A 122 1.30 -31.45 -11.75
N VAL A 123 0.11 -31.00 -11.35
CA VAL A 123 -0.32 -29.61 -11.54
C VAL A 123 0.59 -28.64 -10.80
N PHE A 124 0.99 -28.97 -9.57
CA PHE A 124 1.92 -28.16 -8.80
C PHE A 124 3.29 -28.04 -9.48
N ASP A 125 3.83 -29.15 -9.98
CA ASP A 125 5.12 -29.17 -10.70
C ASP A 125 5.08 -28.30 -11.96
N GLU A 126 3.98 -28.37 -12.74
CA GLU A 126 3.78 -27.53 -13.92
C GLU A 126 3.67 -26.04 -13.56
N LEU A 127 2.91 -25.70 -12.52
CA LEU A 127 2.81 -24.33 -12.03
C LEU A 127 4.16 -23.81 -11.54
N TYR A 128 4.93 -24.63 -10.81
CA TYR A 128 6.27 -24.29 -10.35
C TYR A 128 7.22 -24.04 -11.53
N ARG A 129 7.17 -24.90 -12.55
CA ARG A 129 7.93 -24.74 -13.80
C ARG A 129 7.61 -23.42 -14.49
N HIS A 130 6.33 -23.12 -14.70
CA HIS A 130 5.90 -21.86 -15.31
C HIS A 130 6.32 -20.64 -14.51
N LEU A 131 6.21 -20.70 -13.19
CA LEU A 131 6.56 -19.59 -12.32
C LEU A 131 8.09 -19.32 -12.34
N ARG A 132 8.93 -20.36 -12.40
CA ARG A 132 10.37 -20.21 -12.63
C ARG A 132 10.68 -19.60 -14.01
N GLU A 133 10.01 -20.05 -15.05
CA GLU A 133 10.19 -19.53 -16.41
C GLU A 133 9.84 -18.04 -16.51
N VAL A 134 8.71 -17.64 -15.91
CA VAL A 134 8.29 -16.23 -15.83
C VAL A 134 9.31 -15.41 -15.04
N HIS A 135 9.80 -15.93 -13.91
CA HIS A 135 10.81 -15.24 -13.12
C HIS A 135 12.12 -15.03 -13.91
N GLN A 136 12.59 -16.07 -14.62
CA GLN A 136 13.76 -15.98 -15.49
C GLN A 136 13.56 -14.97 -16.62
N ARG A 137 12.39 -15.00 -17.30
CA ARG A 137 12.06 -14.03 -18.35
C ARG A 137 12.02 -12.60 -17.82
N ASN A 138 11.43 -12.39 -16.65
CA ASN A 138 11.41 -11.08 -16.01
C ASN A 138 12.82 -10.60 -15.65
N ASN A 139 13.69 -11.48 -15.15
CA ASN A 139 15.08 -11.12 -14.87
C ASN A 139 15.87 -10.84 -16.16
N ALA A 140 15.64 -11.61 -17.23
CA ALA A 140 16.22 -11.35 -18.54
C ALA A 140 15.72 -10.02 -19.13
N LEU A 141 14.43 -9.69 -18.97
CA LEU A 141 13.86 -8.41 -19.37
C LEU A 141 14.41 -7.26 -18.53
N LYS A 142 14.52 -7.42 -17.21
CA LYS A 142 15.18 -6.43 -16.35
C LYS A 142 16.60 -6.18 -16.80
N LYS A 143 17.36 -7.24 -17.08
CA LYS A 143 18.72 -7.14 -17.60
C LYS A 143 18.75 -6.45 -18.97
N LEU A 144 17.86 -6.84 -19.89
CA LEU A 144 17.76 -6.19 -21.20
C LEU A 144 17.38 -4.72 -21.07
N ILE A 145 16.48 -4.36 -20.15
CA ILE A 145 16.15 -2.98 -19.82
C ILE A 145 17.38 -2.27 -19.26
N THR A 146 18.11 -2.85 -18.31
CA THR A 146 19.36 -2.29 -17.79
C THR A 146 20.40 -2.10 -18.89
N ASP A 147 20.51 -3.03 -19.83
CA ASP A 147 21.52 -3.03 -20.89
C ASP A 147 21.10 -2.15 -22.09
N SER A 148 19.79 -1.97 -22.34
CA SER A 148 19.24 -1.31 -23.55
C SER A 148 18.57 0.03 -23.27
N VAL A 149 18.14 0.29 -22.03
CA VAL A 149 17.67 1.59 -21.59
C VAL A 149 18.86 2.24 -20.89
N PRO A 150 19.45 3.30 -21.46
CA PRO A 150 20.46 4.09 -20.75
C PRO A 150 19.83 4.52 -19.43
N VAL A 151 20.34 4.00 -18.31
CA VAL A 151 19.99 4.54 -17.00
C VAL A 151 20.79 5.83 -16.91
N ASP A 152 20.11 6.97 -16.95
CA ASP A 152 20.69 8.33 -16.93
C ASP A 152 21.63 8.63 -15.73
N ALA A 153 21.86 7.67 -14.83
CA ALA A 153 22.92 7.70 -13.84
C ALA A 153 24.32 7.71 -14.47
N ASP A 154 24.48 7.14 -15.68
CA ASP A 154 25.76 7.14 -16.41
C ASP A 154 26.09 8.48 -17.07
N GLN A 155 25.15 9.44 -17.09
CA GLN A 155 25.37 10.81 -17.57
C GLN A 155 25.64 11.82 -16.44
N ILE A 156 25.67 11.36 -15.19
CA ILE A 156 26.10 12.21 -14.09
C ILE A 156 27.61 12.44 -14.28
N PRO A 157 28.08 13.70 -14.43
CA PRO A 157 29.50 13.97 -14.60
C PRO A 157 30.31 13.30 -13.48
N ALA A 158 31.49 12.75 -13.78
CA ALA A 158 32.36 12.14 -12.76
C ALA A 158 32.66 13.08 -11.57
N ALA A 159 32.52 14.40 -11.77
CA ALA A 159 32.59 15.41 -10.72
C ALA A 159 31.50 15.28 -9.64
N SER A 160 30.31 14.75 -9.97
CA SER A 160 29.20 14.61 -9.03
C SER A 160 29.34 13.42 -8.09
N GLY A 161 30.29 12.49 -8.31
CA GLY A 161 30.58 11.41 -7.37
C GLY A 161 30.92 11.95 -5.98
N ARG A 162 31.73 13.01 -5.91
CA ARG A 162 32.06 13.71 -4.66
C ARG A 162 30.82 14.32 -3.99
N ILE A 163 29.89 14.85 -4.78
CA ILE A 163 28.66 15.47 -4.28
C ILE A 163 27.73 14.39 -3.69
N ILE A 164 27.65 13.22 -4.34
CA ILE A 164 26.86 12.09 -3.86
C ILE A 164 27.44 11.55 -2.55
N ASP A 165 28.76 11.40 -2.45
CA ASP A 165 29.44 10.98 -1.21
C ASP A 165 29.22 11.98 -0.07
N ALA A 166 29.31 13.28 -0.36
CA ALA A 166 29.03 14.35 0.60
C ALA A 166 27.56 14.35 1.06
N LEU A 167 26.63 14.07 0.15
CA LEU A 167 25.20 13.93 0.44
C LEU A 167 24.90 12.70 1.30
N GLU A 168 25.53 11.57 1.00
CA GLU A 168 25.39 10.36 1.81
C GLU A 168 25.89 10.60 3.23
N TRP A 169 27.08 11.21 3.37
CA TRP A 169 27.63 11.58 4.67
C TRP A 169 26.68 12.52 5.42
N TRP A 170 26.16 13.56 4.76
CA TRP A 170 25.22 14.52 5.36
C TRP A 170 23.92 13.84 5.79
N LEU A 171 23.33 12.97 4.98
CA LEU A 171 22.12 12.22 5.32
C LEU A 171 22.33 11.30 6.53
N ASN A 172 23.48 10.64 6.61
CA ASN A 172 23.83 9.81 7.76
C ASN A 172 24.06 10.65 9.02
N TRP A 173 24.67 11.83 8.89
CA TRP A 173 24.83 12.79 9.99
C TRP A 173 23.47 13.30 10.49
N VAL A 174 22.55 13.67 9.59
CA VAL A 174 21.19 14.10 9.94
C VAL A 174 20.44 13.00 10.70
N ARG A 175 20.63 11.74 10.32
CA ARG A 175 20.03 10.58 10.98
C ARG A 175 20.59 10.29 12.38
N SER A 176 21.75 10.86 12.73
CA SER A 176 22.46 10.55 13.99
C SER A 176 21.84 11.17 15.26
N GLY A 177 20.71 11.89 15.15
CA GLY A 177 19.82 12.19 16.30
C GLY A 177 19.61 13.66 16.67
N LEU A 178 20.21 14.61 15.93
CA LEU A 178 19.94 16.05 16.06
C LEU A 178 18.67 16.49 15.31
N PHE A 179 18.14 15.60 14.46
CA PHE A 179 16.94 15.84 13.67
C PHE A 179 15.90 14.76 13.94
N THR A 180 14.64 15.15 13.86
CA THR A 180 13.48 14.25 13.92
C THR A 180 12.76 14.32 12.60
N LEU A 181 12.61 13.18 11.93
CA LEU A 181 11.81 13.06 10.72
C LEU A 181 10.39 12.60 11.13
N ASP A 182 9.38 13.41 10.86
CA ASP A 182 7.97 13.05 11.02
C ASP A 182 7.18 13.27 9.72
N GLU A 183 5.87 13.09 9.76
CA GLU A 183 4.99 13.18 8.58
C GLU A 183 5.01 14.57 7.91
N ASP A 184 5.40 15.64 8.62
CA ASP A 184 5.48 16.99 8.07
C ASP A 184 6.89 17.31 7.51
N GLY A 185 7.90 16.50 7.82
CA GLY A 185 9.25 16.64 7.29
C GLY A 185 10.38 16.53 8.31
N LEU A 186 11.57 16.98 7.91
CA LEU A 186 12.78 16.97 8.75
C LEU A 186 12.80 18.19 9.68
N LYS A 187 12.66 17.95 10.98
CA LYS A 187 12.63 18.99 12.02
C LYS A 187 13.90 18.94 12.87
N VAL A 188 14.35 20.11 13.34
CA VAL A 188 15.45 20.20 14.31
C VAL A 188 14.94 19.74 15.68
N SER A 189 15.64 18.80 16.31
CA SER A 189 15.28 18.31 17.64
C SER A 189 15.44 19.40 18.71
N ARG A 190 14.63 19.34 19.77
CA ARG A 190 14.79 20.21 20.96
C ARG A 190 16.13 20.04 21.67
N LYS A 191 16.86 18.96 21.36
CA LYS A 191 18.19 18.66 21.91
C LYS A 191 19.34 19.36 21.16
N SER A 192 19.05 20.01 20.03
CA SER A 192 20.06 20.64 19.20
C SER A 192 20.51 21.98 19.79
N PRO A 193 21.82 22.19 20.02
CA PRO A 193 22.34 23.46 20.52
C PRO A 193 22.02 24.63 19.59
N ILE A 194 21.85 25.82 20.17
CA ILE A 194 21.72 27.07 19.41
C ILE A 194 23.00 27.29 18.61
N GLY A 195 22.86 27.62 17.32
CA GLY A 195 24.00 27.82 16.41
C GLY A 195 24.53 26.53 15.76
N THR A 196 23.82 25.40 15.89
CA THR A 196 24.15 24.17 15.15
C THR A 196 24.08 24.42 13.64
N VAL A 197 25.19 24.20 12.95
CA VAL A 197 25.26 24.24 11.49
C VAL A 197 24.57 23.00 10.94
N ILE A 198 23.47 23.20 10.21
CA ILE A 198 22.69 22.11 9.61
C ILE A 198 23.34 21.62 8.32
N MET A 199 23.93 22.55 7.56
CA MET A 199 24.60 22.31 6.29
C MET A 199 25.63 23.41 6.14
N ASP A 200 26.86 23.05 5.78
CA ASP A 200 27.88 24.04 5.45
C ASP A 200 27.63 24.65 4.06
N ALA A 201 28.35 25.74 3.78
CA ALA A 201 28.17 26.47 2.53
C ALA A 201 28.68 25.68 1.31
N GLU A 202 29.68 24.82 1.49
CA GLU A 202 30.26 24.00 0.41
C GLU A 202 29.24 22.96 -0.06
N MET A 203 28.67 22.20 0.87
CA MET A 203 27.62 21.22 0.62
C MET A 203 26.37 21.85 0.01
N LEU A 204 25.97 23.03 0.48
CA LEU A 204 24.81 23.73 -0.10
C LEU A 204 25.08 24.12 -1.56
N ASN A 205 26.27 24.64 -1.87
CA ASN A 205 26.65 24.99 -3.24
C ASN A 205 26.73 23.74 -4.13
N ASP A 206 27.32 22.66 -3.63
CA ASP A 206 27.41 21.39 -4.36
C ASP A 206 26.03 20.82 -4.69
N MET A 207 25.09 20.87 -3.73
CA MET A 207 23.71 20.47 -3.99
C MET A 207 23.01 21.38 -5.02
N GLN A 208 23.27 22.69 -4.98
CA GLN A 208 22.72 23.63 -5.96
C GLN A 208 23.25 23.31 -7.37
N THR A 209 24.56 23.12 -7.51
CA THR A 209 25.20 22.74 -8.78
C THR A 209 24.64 21.42 -9.30
N LEU A 210 24.48 20.40 -8.44
CA LEU A 210 23.89 19.12 -8.83
C LEU A 210 22.46 19.27 -9.38
N VAL A 211 21.64 20.09 -8.72
CA VAL A 211 20.25 20.36 -9.17
C VAL A 211 20.23 21.13 -10.49
N GLU A 212 21.14 22.08 -10.68
CA GLU A 212 21.28 22.83 -11.92
C GLU A 212 21.73 21.95 -13.08
N ASP A 213 22.75 21.11 -12.88
CA ASP A 213 23.23 20.14 -13.86
C ASP A 213 22.12 19.17 -14.26
N PHE A 214 21.37 18.65 -13.29
CA PHE A 214 20.24 17.76 -13.55
C PHE A 214 19.14 18.44 -14.38
N ARG A 215 18.79 19.70 -14.04
CA ARG A 215 17.78 20.49 -14.78
C ARG A 215 18.25 20.84 -16.19
N ALA A 216 19.53 21.16 -16.36
CA ALA A 216 20.12 21.42 -17.67
C ALA A 216 20.06 20.17 -18.56
N ALA A 217 20.41 19.00 -18.00
CA ALA A 217 20.27 17.72 -18.68
C ALA A 217 18.82 17.39 -19.02
N ASP A 218 17.84 17.64 -18.14
CA ASP A 218 16.40 17.44 -18.43
C ASP A 218 15.89 18.35 -19.56
N ARG A 219 16.33 19.62 -19.59
CA ARG A 219 15.96 20.55 -20.67
C ARG A 219 16.51 20.13 -22.03
N LEU A 220 17.77 19.70 -22.08
CA LEU A 220 18.38 19.17 -23.30
C LEU A 220 17.63 17.93 -23.80
N ARG A 221 17.20 17.05 -22.89
CA ARG A 221 16.40 15.85 -23.21
C ARG A 221 15.03 16.18 -23.81
N ARG A 222 14.32 17.17 -23.27
CA ARG A 222 13.02 17.60 -23.82
C ARG A 222 13.13 18.19 -25.22
N ASN A 223 14.26 18.83 -25.51
CA ASN A 223 14.52 19.47 -26.80
C ASN A 223 15.08 18.49 -27.86
N GLN A 224 15.48 17.28 -27.48
CA GLN A 224 16.07 16.27 -28.37
C GLN A 224 15.10 15.17 -28.82
N LYS A 225 13.85 15.12 -28.34
CA LYS A 225 12.83 14.23 -28.91
C LYS A 225 12.44 14.74 -30.31
N PRO A 226 12.76 14.02 -31.40
CA PRO A 226 12.12 14.29 -32.69
C PRO A 226 10.68 13.77 -32.64
N ASP A 227 9.77 14.49 -33.31
CA ASP A 227 8.40 14.02 -33.58
C ASP A 227 8.37 12.65 -34.29
#